data_AF-A0A6H9WCW9-F1
#
_entry.id   AF-A0A6H9WCW9-F1
#
_cell.length_a   1.000
_cell.length_b   1.000
_cell.length_c   1.000
_cell.angle_alpha   90.00
_cell.angle_beta   90.00
_cell.angle_gamma   90.00
#
_symmetry.space_group_name_H-M   'P 1'
#
loop_
_entity.id
_entity.type
_entity.pdbx_description
1 polymer ?
#
loop_
_entity_poly.entity_id
_entity_poly.type
_entity_poly.pdbx_seq_one_letter_code
_entity_poly.pdbx_strand_id
1 'polypeptide(L)'
;MIKPLQGWKILVPRGGTWGNDVADAVNARGAFPIVAPLINFANPSPEDARILSASLERLQAGAYDWVVATSATAVDVLLSHGVTIPDSTLVAAVGETTAAGLGAGGYRVDFVPTHDNSAKGMLSEWVEARRGMPSLRVLWLRSEIAKPVVAQGLRRRGHQVDSVVAYRTVGVPVAESIRYDISHGRIRGILVTSGSVAGQIHGQFSPLPPEVKLAAIGPRTAKDARELGLRIDVIAQQRTVASLLDGLEWLALGGAMPATAAVDISELMEIERSHAESANGEDEHRADEGDEDDDARGDTDAQDAAKE
;
A
#
# COMPACT_ATOMS: atom_id res chain seq x y z
N MET A 1 21.18 -11.06 -26.09
CA MET A 1 20.20 -10.30 -25.30
C MET A 1 20.93 -9.08 -24.75
N ILE A 2 20.50 -7.86 -25.09
CA ILE A 2 21.13 -6.64 -24.57
C ILE A 2 20.78 -6.57 -23.08
N LYS A 3 21.78 -6.33 -22.22
CA LYS A 3 21.58 -6.01 -20.79
C LYS A 3 21.83 -4.52 -20.62
N PRO A 4 20.81 -3.65 -20.67
CA PRO A 4 21.01 -2.20 -20.71
C PRO A 4 21.75 -1.65 -19.49
N LEU A 5 21.58 -2.31 -18.34
CA LEU A 5 22.22 -1.94 -17.08
C LEU A 5 23.61 -2.58 -16.89
N GLN A 6 24.16 -3.25 -17.90
CA GLN A 6 25.45 -3.92 -17.78
C GLN A 6 26.52 -2.97 -17.24
N GLY A 7 27.13 -3.33 -16.10
CA GLY A 7 28.19 -2.55 -15.46
C GLY A 7 27.72 -1.34 -14.65
N TRP A 8 26.43 -1.05 -14.58
CA TRP A 8 25.91 -0.02 -13.67
C TRP A 8 26.04 -0.48 -12.22
N LYS A 9 26.41 0.42 -11.32
CA LYS A 9 26.22 0.24 -9.88
C LYS A 9 24.90 0.89 -9.47
N ILE A 10 24.04 0.17 -8.75
CA ILE A 10 22.71 0.63 -8.34
C ILE A 10 22.60 0.61 -6.81
N LEU A 11 22.30 1.77 -6.21
CA LEU A 11 22.06 1.89 -4.78
C LEU A 11 20.67 1.34 -4.41
N VAL A 12 20.67 0.34 -3.54
CA VAL A 12 19.47 -0.26 -2.96
C VAL A 12 19.29 0.31 -1.55
N PRO A 13 18.28 1.16 -1.29
CA PRO A 13 18.23 2.03 -0.10
C PRO A 13 17.70 1.37 1.17
N ARG A 14 17.41 0.05 1.12
CA ARG A 14 16.92 -0.72 2.27
C ARG A 14 17.66 -2.06 2.30
N GLY A 15 17.90 -2.57 3.51
CA GLY A 15 18.55 -3.85 3.74
C GLY A 15 17.56 -4.98 4.05
N GLY A 16 18.04 -5.99 4.77
CA GLY A 16 17.26 -7.18 5.14
C GLY A 16 16.89 -8.03 3.91
N THR A 17 15.89 -8.91 4.07
CA THR A 17 15.42 -9.80 3.00
C THR A 17 15.03 -9.03 1.74
N TRP A 18 14.28 -7.94 1.89
CA TRP A 18 13.91 -7.09 0.75
C TRP A 18 15.14 -6.54 0.00
N GLY A 19 16.17 -6.10 0.73
CA GLY A 19 17.41 -5.59 0.12
C GLY A 19 18.16 -6.67 -0.65
N ASN A 20 18.17 -7.90 -0.12
CA ASN A 20 18.79 -9.06 -0.77
C ASN A 20 18.01 -9.46 -2.04
N ASP A 21 16.68 -9.55 -1.97
CA ASP A 21 15.84 -9.88 -3.13
C ASP A 21 16.01 -8.85 -4.27
N VAL A 22 16.11 -7.57 -3.91
CA VAL A 22 16.37 -6.49 -4.88
C VAL A 22 17.79 -6.61 -5.44
N ALA A 23 18.77 -6.96 -4.61
CA ALA A 23 20.15 -7.17 -5.07
C ALA A 23 20.23 -8.29 -6.11
N ASP A 24 19.52 -9.40 -5.87
CA ASP A 24 19.43 -10.51 -6.82
C ASP A 24 18.75 -10.09 -8.13
N ALA A 25 17.66 -9.32 -8.05
CA ALA A 25 16.99 -8.77 -9.23
C ALA A 25 17.89 -7.81 -10.04
N VAL A 26 18.72 -7.00 -9.36
CA VAL A 26 19.72 -6.13 -10.00
C VAL A 26 20.81 -6.95 -10.69
N ASN A 27 21.34 -7.98 -10.01
CA ASN A 27 22.35 -8.88 -10.56
C ASN A 27 21.85 -9.61 -11.82
N ALA A 28 20.59 -10.09 -11.81
CA ALA A 28 19.97 -10.76 -12.95
C ALA A 28 19.97 -9.87 -14.22
N ARG A 29 19.84 -8.55 -14.05
CA ARG A 29 19.87 -7.54 -15.11
C ARG A 29 21.28 -7.10 -15.53
N GLY A 30 22.33 -7.69 -14.94
CA GLY A 30 23.73 -7.41 -15.28
C GLY A 30 24.33 -6.17 -14.60
N ALA A 31 23.62 -5.57 -13.66
CA ALA A 31 24.12 -4.48 -12.82
C ALA A 31 24.67 -5.00 -11.48
N PHE A 32 25.43 -4.15 -10.80
CA PHE A 32 26.01 -4.40 -9.48
C PHE A 32 25.17 -3.70 -8.39
N PRO A 33 24.53 -4.44 -7.46
CA PRO A 33 23.79 -3.84 -6.37
C PRO A 33 24.72 -3.35 -5.26
N ILE A 34 24.44 -2.15 -4.75
CA ILE A 34 25.05 -1.59 -3.55
C ILE A 34 23.94 -1.48 -2.50
N VAL A 35 23.82 -2.49 -1.64
CA VAL A 35 22.83 -2.49 -0.56
C VAL A 35 23.31 -1.60 0.57
N ALA A 36 22.65 -0.46 0.73
CA ALA A 36 22.96 0.52 1.77
C ALA A 36 21.65 1.07 2.35
N PRO A 37 21.21 0.57 3.51
CA PRO A 37 20.04 1.11 4.19
C PRO A 37 20.22 2.60 4.45
N LEU A 38 19.33 3.43 3.91
CA LEU A 38 19.35 4.88 4.13
C LEU A 38 18.48 5.30 5.31
N ILE A 39 17.53 4.44 5.68
CA ILE A 39 16.64 4.65 6.81
C ILE A 39 16.71 3.45 7.74
N ASN A 40 16.48 3.71 9.02
CA ASN A 40 16.20 2.71 10.03
C ASN A 40 15.02 3.19 10.89
N PHE A 41 14.58 2.34 11.80
CA PHE A 41 13.59 2.68 12.80
C PHE A 41 14.25 2.78 14.17
N ALA A 42 13.77 3.73 14.96
CA ALA A 42 14.22 3.94 16.32
C ALA A 42 13.01 4.11 17.24
N ASN A 43 13.28 3.96 18.54
CA ASN A 43 12.33 4.32 19.58
C ASN A 43 11.82 5.76 19.36
N PRO A 44 10.53 6.00 19.67
CA PRO A 44 9.94 7.32 19.53
C PRO A 44 10.60 8.31 20.51
N SER A 45 10.16 9.58 20.51
CA SER A 45 10.67 10.57 21.47
C SER A 45 10.48 10.08 22.92
N PRO A 46 11.27 10.56 23.92
CA PRO A 46 11.08 10.12 25.31
C PRO A 46 9.66 10.34 25.84
N GLU A 47 9.00 11.41 25.39
CA GLU A 47 7.60 11.68 25.72
C GLU A 47 6.65 10.66 25.09
N ASP A 48 6.78 10.43 23.79
CA ASP A 48 5.97 9.44 23.07
C ASP A 48 6.23 8.01 23.56
N ALA A 49 7.46 7.69 23.95
CA ALA A 49 7.83 6.39 24.51
C ALA A 49 7.08 6.13 25.82
N ARG A 50 6.93 7.15 26.67
CA ARG A 50 6.11 7.06 27.90
C ARG A 50 4.63 6.84 27.57
N ILE A 51 4.10 7.55 26.56
CA ILE A 51 2.72 7.37 26.09
C ILE A 51 2.52 5.97 25.52
N LEU A 52 3.48 5.47 24.75
CA LEU A 52 3.50 4.12 24.20
C LEU A 52 3.44 3.09 25.31
N SER A 53 4.37 3.12 26.27
CA SER A 53 4.39 2.17 27.38
C SER A 53 3.06 2.15 28.15
N ALA A 54 2.52 3.33 28.51
CA ALA A 54 1.23 3.41 29.19
C ALA A 54 0.06 2.88 28.35
N SER A 55 0.09 3.09 27.03
CA SER A 55 -0.95 2.58 26.13
C SER A 55 -0.86 1.05 25.95
N LEU A 56 0.35 0.50 25.92
CA LEU A 56 0.57 -0.95 25.88
C LEU A 56 0.17 -1.63 27.20
N GLU A 57 0.39 -0.99 28.35
CA GLU A 57 -0.14 -1.46 29.64
C GLU A 57 -1.67 -1.48 29.65
N ARG A 58 -2.32 -0.41 29.16
CA ARG A 58 -3.78 -0.35 29.01
C ARG A 58 -4.30 -1.40 28.04
N LEU A 59 -3.59 -1.68 26.95
CA LEU A 59 -3.92 -2.75 26.02
C LEU A 59 -3.92 -4.11 26.71
N GLN A 60 -2.86 -4.43 27.45
CA GLN A 60 -2.76 -5.70 28.18
C GLN A 60 -3.83 -5.81 29.29
N ALA A 61 -4.29 -4.69 29.83
CA ALA A 61 -5.40 -4.64 30.79
C ALA A 61 -6.82 -4.71 30.14
N GLY A 62 -6.92 -4.89 28.81
CA GLY A 62 -8.21 -5.03 28.12
C GLY A 62 -8.95 -3.70 27.89
N ALA A 63 -8.24 -2.57 27.87
CA ALA A 63 -8.85 -1.25 27.69
C ALA A 63 -9.28 -0.93 26.25
N TYR A 64 -8.91 -1.76 25.28
CA TYR A 64 -9.23 -1.57 23.86
C TYR A 64 -10.02 -2.74 23.32
N ASP A 65 -10.94 -2.44 22.40
CA ASP A 65 -11.68 -3.45 21.63
C ASP A 65 -10.86 -3.87 20.41
N TRP A 66 -10.01 -2.96 19.90
CA TRP A 66 -9.14 -3.20 18.75
C TRP A 66 -7.76 -2.59 18.91
N VAL A 67 -6.74 -3.28 18.38
CA VAL A 67 -5.43 -2.72 18.09
C VAL A 67 -5.17 -2.73 16.58
N VAL A 68 -4.66 -1.62 16.06
CA VAL A 68 -4.37 -1.41 14.65
C VAL A 68 -2.88 -1.26 14.45
N ALA A 69 -2.31 -2.07 13.56
CA ALA A 69 -0.94 -1.92 13.06
C ALA A 69 -0.96 -1.64 11.55
N THR A 70 -0.25 -0.60 11.14
CA THR A 70 -0.20 -0.17 9.72
C THR A 70 1.16 -0.36 9.06
N SER A 71 2.07 -1.04 9.77
CA SER A 71 3.43 -1.35 9.31
C SER A 71 3.96 -2.54 10.09
N ALA A 72 4.76 -3.38 9.44
CA ALA A 72 5.50 -4.46 10.10
C ALA A 72 6.36 -3.95 11.27
N THR A 73 6.91 -2.73 11.18
CA THR A 73 7.68 -2.13 12.29
C THR A 73 6.84 -1.90 13.55
N ALA A 74 5.54 -1.62 13.43
CA ALA A 74 4.69 -1.52 14.61
C ALA A 74 4.52 -2.88 15.31
N VAL A 75 4.64 -3.99 14.54
CA VAL A 75 4.65 -5.35 15.08
C VAL A 75 5.94 -5.62 15.84
N ASP A 76 7.08 -5.23 15.29
CA ASP A 76 8.38 -5.36 15.98
C ASP A 76 8.36 -4.61 17.33
N VAL A 77 7.67 -3.47 17.39
CA VAL A 77 7.47 -2.72 18.64
C VAL A 77 6.63 -3.54 19.64
N LEU A 78 5.52 -4.14 19.23
CA LEU A 78 4.72 -5.02 20.10
C LEU A 78 5.56 -6.18 20.66
N LEU A 79 6.34 -6.84 19.80
CA LEU A 79 7.18 -7.97 20.15
C LEU A 79 8.32 -7.58 21.11
N SER A 80 9.01 -6.47 20.83
CA SER A 80 10.12 -5.99 21.68
C SER A 80 9.67 -5.57 23.07
N HIS A 81 8.42 -5.12 23.20
CA HIS A 81 7.78 -4.84 24.48
C HIS A 81 7.15 -6.07 25.16
N GLY A 82 7.21 -7.26 24.54
CA GLY A 82 6.63 -8.48 25.11
C GLY A 82 5.11 -8.41 25.31
N VAL A 83 4.42 -7.64 24.47
CA VAL A 83 2.99 -7.37 24.64
C VAL A 83 2.19 -8.64 24.41
N THR A 84 1.32 -8.99 25.36
CA THR A 84 0.29 -10.01 25.18
C THR A 84 -1.05 -9.34 24.89
N ILE A 85 -1.60 -9.54 23.70
CA ILE A 85 -2.92 -8.99 23.35
C ILE A 85 -3.99 -9.88 23.98
N PRO A 86 -4.91 -9.35 24.83
CA PRO A 86 -5.98 -10.14 25.41
C PRO A 86 -6.94 -10.67 24.33
N ASP A 87 -7.52 -11.87 24.54
CA ASP A 87 -8.49 -12.47 23.61
C ASP A 87 -9.74 -11.61 23.35
N SER A 88 -10.04 -10.68 24.26
CA SER A 88 -11.11 -9.70 24.10
C SER A 88 -10.78 -8.55 23.13
N THR A 89 -9.53 -8.44 22.69
CA THR A 89 -9.05 -7.37 21.80
C THR A 89 -8.75 -7.95 20.43
N LEU A 90 -9.40 -7.40 19.40
CA LEU A 90 -9.21 -7.83 18.02
C LEU A 90 -8.04 -7.06 17.36
N VAL A 91 -7.40 -7.69 16.38
CA VAL A 91 -6.22 -7.11 15.71
C VAL A 91 -6.51 -6.81 14.25
N ALA A 92 -6.26 -5.57 13.85
CA ALA A 92 -6.40 -5.11 12.46
C ALA A 92 -5.04 -4.73 11.86
N ALA A 93 -4.76 -5.23 10.65
CA ALA A 93 -3.58 -4.89 9.87
C ALA A 93 -3.99 -4.17 8.57
N VAL A 94 -3.21 -3.18 8.13
CA VAL A 94 -3.49 -2.47 6.85
C VAL A 94 -3.10 -3.27 5.61
N GLY A 95 -2.25 -4.27 5.73
CA GLY A 95 -1.92 -5.10 4.57
C GLY A 95 -1.16 -6.37 4.92
N GLU A 96 -1.03 -7.24 3.92
CA GLU A 96 -0.54 -8.62 4.05
C GLU A 96 0.82 -8.73 4.73
N THR A 97 1.78 -7.87 4.41
CA THR A 97 3.11 -7.90 5.07
C THR A 97 3.02 -7.59 6.57
N THR A 98 2.11 -6.70 6.97
CA THR A 98 1.90 -6.40 8.39
C THR A 98 1.17 -7.54 9.08
N ALA A 99 0.18 -8.14 8.40
CA ALA A 99 -0.53 -9.32 8.90
C ALA A 99 0.38 -10.54 9.07
N ALA A 100 1.28 -10.79 8.11
CA ALA A 100 2.28 -11.84 8.18
C ALA A 100 3.25 -11.63 9.34
N GLY A 101 3.69 -10.38 9.57
CA GLY A 101 4.51 -10.02 10.74
C GLY A 101 3.79 -10.30 12.05
N LEU A 102 2.52 -9.91 12.17
CA LEU A 102 1.69 -10.18 13.36
C LEU A 102 1.55 -11.68 13.60
N GLY A 103 1.25 -12.46 12.56
CA GLY A 103 1.12 -13.91 12.65
C GLY A 103 2.42 -14.60 13.06
N ALA A 104 3.56 -14.20 12.49
CA ALA A 104 4.88 -14.69 12.89
C ALA A 104 5.22 -14.33 14.35
N GLY A 105 4.68 -13.21 14.84
CA GLY A 105 4.76 -12.77 16.23
C GLY A 105 3.81 -13.48 17.19
N GLY A 106 2.98 -14.41 16.72
CA GLY A 106 1.99 -15.12 17.54
C GLY A 106 0.69 -14.35 17.78
N TYR A 107 0.49 -13.21 17.12
CA TYR A 107 -0.76 -12.45 17.20
C TYR A 107 -1.77 -12.95 16.16
N ARG A 108 -2.99 -13.24 16.61
CA ARG A 108 -4.12 -13.52 15.73
C ARG A 108 -4.55 -12.23 15.04
N VAL A 109 -4.57 -12.23 13.70
CA VAL A 109 -5.06 -11.09 12.90
C VAL A 109 -6.53 -11.34 12.54
N ASP A 110 -7.40 -10.42 12.91
CA ASP A 110 -8.85 -10.53 12.72
C ASP A 110 -9.36 -9.74 11.51
N PHE A 111 -8.61 -8.72 11.08
CA PHE A 111 -8.99 -7.91 9.92
C PHE A 111 -7.78 -7.49 9.08
N VAL A 112 -7.88 -7.69 7.77
CA VAL A 112 -6.97 -7.15 6.75
C VAL A 112 -7.85 -6.73 5.55
N PRO A 113 -7.70 -5.51 4.99
CA PRO A 113 -8.40 -5.15 3.78
C PRO A 113 -7.95 -6.03 2.60
N THR A 114 -8.87 -6.34 1.71
CA THR A 114 -8.67 -7.30 0.61
C THR A 114 -8.35 -6.62 -0.72
N HIS A 115 -8.81 -5.38 -0.93
CA HIS A 115 -8.66 -4.70 -2.23
C HIS A 115 -7.63 -3.57 -2.20
N ASP A 116 -7.60 -2.79 -1.12
CA ASP A 116 -6.69 -1.66 -0.98
C ASP A 116 -5.94 -1.71 0.36
N ASN A 117 -4.66 -2.07 0.29
CA ASN A 117 -3.71 -2.12 1.41
C ASN A 117 -3.28 -0.71 1.86
N SER A 118 -4.25 0.18 2.07
CA SER A 118 -4.06 1.56 2.53
C SER A 118 -4.95 1.89 3.73
N ALA A 119 -4.62 2.99 4.42
CA ALA A 119 -5.48 3.51 5.48
C ALA A 119 -6.91 3.83 4.99
N LYS A 120 -7.08 4.19 3.71
CA LYS A 120 -8.41 4.44 3.12
C LYS A 120 -9.14 3.13 2.86
N GLY A 121 -8.45 2.14 2.28
CA GLY A 121 -9.00 0.80 2.02
C GLY A 121 -9.44 0.07 3.28
N MET A 122 -8.60 0.09 4.33
CA MET A 122 -8.98 -0.38 5.67
C MET A 122 -10.27 0.29 6.14
N LEU A 123 -10.36 1.62 6.05
CA LEU A 123 -11.56 2.33 6.48
C LEU A 123 -12.80 1.97 5.62
N SER A 124 -12.68 1.66 4.34
CA SER A 124 -13.85 1.26 3.52
C SER A 124 -14.35 -0.15 3.82
N GLU A 125 -13.43 -1.07 4.12
CA GLU A 125 -13.74 -2.49 4.27
C GLU A 125 -14.06 -2.89 5.72
N TRP A 126 -13.65 -2.11 6.72
CA TRP A 126 -13.85 -2.43 8.13
C TRP A 126 -15.30 -2.19 8.58
N VAL A 127 -16.11 -3.24 8.57
CA VAL A 127 -17.56 -3.22 8.79
C VAL A 127 -17.93 -2.80 10.21
N GLU A 128 -17.25 -3.36 11.20
CA GLU A 128 -17.46 -3.10 12.63
C GLU A 128 -17.15 -1.65 12.99
N ALA A 129 -16.28 -1.01 12.22
CA ALA A 129 -15.87 0.38 12.37
C ALA A 129 -16.61 1.35 11.42
N ARG A 130 -17.81 0.99 10.96
CA ARG A 130 -18.70 1.85 10.17
C ARG A 130 -19.50 2.79 11.07
N ARG A 131 -19.93 3.92 10.48
CA ARG A 131 -20.81 4.88 11.17
C ARG A 131 -22.14 4.20 11.51
N GLY A 132 -22.63 4.42 12.74
CA GLY A 132 -23.87 3.82 13.22
C GLY A 132 -23.67 2.51 13.98
N MET A 133 -22.45 1.95 13.96
CA MET A 133 -22.06 0.84 14.83
C MET A 133 -21.79 1.33 16.27
N PRO A 134 -21.83 0.43 17.28
CA PRO A 134 -21.39 0.76 18.63
C PRO A 134 -19.99 1.38 18.64
N SER A 135 -19.77 2.32 19.56
CA SER A 135 -18.47 2.99 19.69
C SER A 135 -17.40 1.96 20.10
N LEU A 136 -16.27 1.99 19.41
CA LEU A 136 -15.13 1.11 19.65
C LEU A 136 -14.00 1.92 20.26
N ARG A 137 -13.23 1.31 21.16
CA ARG A 137 -11.97 1.83 21.71
C ARG A 137 -10.82 1.21 20.91
N VAL A 138 -10.17 2.02 20.09
CA VAL A 138 -9.14 1.57 19.16
C VAL A 138 -7.79 2.14 19.55
N LEU A 139 -6.79 1.28 19.76
CA LEU A 139 -5.39 1.67 19.85
C LEU A 139 -4.77 1.57 18.46
N TRP A 140 -4.29 2.68 17.91
CA TRP A 140 -3.56 2.67 16.65
C TRP A 140 -2.08 2.98 16.86
N LEU A 141 -1.25 1.98 16.58
CA LEU A 141 0.21 2.09 16.60
C LEU A 141 0.71 2.57 15.24
N ARG A 142 1.37 3.73 15.23
CA ARG A 142 1.79 4.40 13.99
C ARG A 142 3.24 4.86 14.03
N SER A 143 3.82 5.11 12.86
CA SER A 143 5.07 5.88 12.78
C SER A 143 4.83 7.35 13.16
N GLU A 144 5.86 8.02 13.63
CA GLU A 144 5.87 9.47 13.91
C GLU A 144 5.32 10.30 12.72
N ILE A 145 5.78 9.98 11.51
CA ILE A 145 5.42 10.68 10.26
C ILE A 145 4.09 10.21 9.64
N ALA A 146 3.37 9.28 10.26
CA ALA A 146 2.14 8.75 9.69
C ALA A 146 1.05 9.82 9.71
N LYS A 147 0.45 10.07 8.54
CA LYS A 147 -0.72 10.94 8.44
C LYS A 147 -1.88 10.35 9.25
N PRO A 148 -2.66 11.15 9.99
CA PRO A 148 -3.68 10.66 10.91
C PRO A 148 -4.97 10.16 10.23
N VAL A 149 -4.88 9.56 9.03
CA VAL A 149 -6.03 9.16 8.20
C VAL A 149 -6.91 8.14 8.93
N VAL A 150 -6.31 7.10 9.53
CA VAL A 150 -7.04 6.07 10.29
C VAL A 150 -7.75 6.69 11.49
N ALA A 151 -7.01 7.40 12.35
CA ALA A 151 -7.58 8.04 13.54
C ALA A 151 -8.71 9.02 13.20
N GLN A 152 -8.52 9.90 12.21
CA GLN A 152 -9.55 10.85 11.80
C GLN A 152 -10.76 10.14 11.18
N GLY A 153 -10.54 9.11 10.37
CA GLY A 153 -11.60 8.32 9.76
C GLY A 153 -12.49 7.64 10.78
N LEU A 154 -11.89 6.96 11.75
CA LEU A 154 -12.59 6.26 12.83
C LEU A 154 -13.30 7.24 13.78
N ARG A 155 -12.66 8.35 14.18
CA ARG A 155 -13.29 9.39 15.02
C ARG A 155 -14.51 10.00 14.35
N ARG A 156 -14.47 10.27 13.04
CA ARG A 156 -15.63 10.75 12.27
C ARG A 156 -16.81 9.77 12.23
N ARG A 157 -16.57 8.49 12.52
CA ARG A 157 -17.61 7.45 12.57
C ARG A 157 -18.15 7.19 13.98
N GLY A 158 -17.60 7.86 14.99
CA GLY A 158 -18.06 7.77 16.38
C GLY A 158 -17.22 6.85 17.28
N HIS A 159 -16.06 6.37 16.81
CA HIS A 159 -15.16 5.53 17.60
C HIS A 159 -14.13 6.37 18.37
N GLN A 160 -13.69 5.84 19.52
CA GLN A 160 -12.61 6.40 20.32
C GLN A 160 -11.28 5.85 19.79
N VAL A 161 -10.31 6.73 19.56
CA VAL A 161 -9.01 6.30 18.98
C VAL A 161 -7.85 6.93 19.74
N ASP A 162 -7.04 6.08 20.34
CA ASP A 162 -5.72 6.43 20.86
C ASP A 162 -4.71 6.24 19.73
N SER A 163 -4.17 7.34 19.21
CA SER A 163 -3.20 7.35 18.11
C SER A 163 -1.80 7.55 18.68
N VAL A 164 -1.04 6.46 18.77
CA VAL A 164 0.20 6.39 19.55
C VAL A 164 1.39 6.20 18.61
N VAL A 165 2.40 7.06 18.78
CA VAL A 165 3.65 6.94 18.04
C VAL A 165 4.44 5.75 18.60
N ALA A 166 4.53 4.69 17.82
CA ALA A 166 5.22 3.46 18.20
C ALA A 166 6.72 3.51 17.85
N TYR A 167 7.08 4.22 16.78
CA TYR A 167 8.44 4.34 16.31
C TYR A 167 8.62 5.59 15.44
N ARG A 168 9.87 5.98 15.24
CA ARG A 168 10.25 7.02 14.28
C ARG A 168 11.17 6.48 13.21
N THR A 169 11.11 7.09 12.03
CA THR A 169 12.06 6.80 10.95
C THR A 169 13.26 7.70 11.11
N VAL A 170 14.45 7.12 11.19
CA VAL A 170 15.72 7.84 11.32
C VAL A 170 16.61 7.59 10.12
N GLY A 171 17.46 8.56 9.79
CA GLY A 171 18.47 8.42 8.75
C GLY A 171 19.62 7.54 9.20
N VAL A 172 20.15 6.75 8.26
CA VAL A 172 21.38 5.98 8.44
C VAL A 172 22.44 6.58 7.53
N PRO A 173 23.54 7.13 8.07
CA PRO A 173 24.65 7.60 7.26
C PRO A 173 25.25 6.45 6.45
N VAL A 174 25.41 6.62 5.14
CA VAL A 174 26.16 5.64 4.34
C VAL A 174 27.66 5.70 4.63
N ALA A 175 28.35 4.60 4.34
CA ALA A 175 29.80 4.55 4.35
C ALA A 175 30.40 5.60 3.40
N GLU A 176 31.55 6.17 3.78
CA GLU A 176 32.20 7.23 3.02
C GLU A 176 32.59 6.79 1.60
N SER A 177 32.93 5.51 1.41
CA SER A 177 33.19 4.93 0.09
C SER A 177 31.97 4.99 -0.84
N ILE A 178 30.76 4.81 -0.32
CA ILE A 178 29.51 4.89 -1.09
C ILE A 178 29.22 6.35 -1.44
N ARG A 179 29.40 7.27 -0.48
CA ARG A 179 29.25 8.71 -0.70
C ARG A 179 30.21 9.19 -1.80
N TYR A 180 31.46 8.75 -1.74
CA TYR A 180 32.48 9.02 -2.74
C TYR A 180 32.10 8.46 -4.12
N ASP A 181 31.65 7.21 -4.19
CA ASP A 181 31.22 6.59 -5.45
C ASP A 181 30.00 7.29 -6.07
N ILE A 182 29.06 7.80 -5.26
CA ILE A 182 27.92 8.61 -5.74
C ILE A 182 28.40 9.96 -6.27
N SER A 183 29.24 10.69 -5.53
CA SER A 183 29.69 12.04 -5.92
C SER A 183 30.56 12.04 -7.19
N HIS A 184 31.17 10.90 -7.53
CA HIS A 184 31.95 10.71 -8.75
C HIS A 184 31.18 9.97 -9.86
N GLY A 185 29.86 9.80 -9.73
CA GLY A 185 29.01 9.18 -10.76
C GLY A 185 29.30 7.69 -11.01
N ARG A 186 30.01 7.02 -10.09
CA ARG A 186 30.32 5.58 -10.20
C ARG A 186 29.11 4.73 -9.83
N ILE A 187 28.29 5.20 -8.89
CA ILE A 187 26.92 4.70 -8.68
C ILE A 187 26.01 5.46 -9.63
N ARG A 188 25.47 4.76 -10.62
CA ARG A 188 24.70 5.35 -11.74
C ARG A 188 23.19 5.31 -11.53
N GLY A 189 22.70 4.47 -10.62
CA GLY A 189 21.27 4.38 -10.30
C GLY A 189 21.03 4.41 -8.80
N ILE A 190 19.97 5.08 -8.37
CA ILE A 190 19.49 5.01 -6.98
C ILE A 190 17.98 4.76 -7.01
N LEU A 191 17.55 3.74 -6.27
CA LEU A 191 16.13 3.43 -6.11
C LEU A 191 15.52 4.34 -5.01
N VAL A 192 14.39 4.98 -5.31
CA VAL A 192 13.67 5.86 -4.38
C VAL A 192 12.34 5.21 -4.00
N THR A 193 12.35 4.54 -2.85
CA THR A 193 11.24 3.66 -2.41
C THR A 193 10.22 4.33 -1.48
N SER A 194 10.52 5.53 -0.97
CA SER A 194 9.62 6.30 -0.11
C SER A 194 10.07 7.76 -0.01
N GLY A 195 9.19 8.64 0.48
CA GLY A 195 9.57 10.03 0.78
C GLY A 195 10.66 10.14 1.85
N SER A 196 10.70 9.23 2.84
CA SER A 196 11.78 9.18 3.83
C SER A 196 13.13 8.81 3.22
N VAL A 197 13.16 7.86 2.27
CA VAL A 197 14.36 7.55 1.49
C VAL A 197 14.77 8.74 0.63
N ALA A 198 13.82 9.44 0.01
CA ALA A 198 14.10 10.66 -0.74
C ALA A 198 14.73 11.76 0.15
N GLY A 199 14.22 11.95 1.37
CA GLY A 199 14.81 12.87 2.36
C GLY A 199 16.26 12.53 2.68
N GLN A 200 16.58 11.24 2.81
CA GLN A 200 17.95 10.79 3.07
C GLN A 200 18.86 10.95 1.85
N ILE A 201 18.36 10.67 0.64
CA ILE A 201 19.10 10.95 -0.60
C ILE A 201 19.41 12.44 -0.70
N HIS A 202 18.42 13.30 -0.42
CA HIS A 202 18.60 14.74 -0.45
C HIS A 202 19.66 15.20 0.55
N GLY A 203 19.48 14.85 1.83
CA GLY A 203 20.36 15.31 2.90
C GLY A 203 21.77 14.73 2.85
N GLN A 204 21.97 13.54 2.26
CA GLN A 204 23.28 12.91 2.21
C GLN A 204 24.02 13.11 0.88
N PHE A 205 23.32 13.24 -0.25
CA PHE A 205 23.96 13.19 -1.56
C PHE A 205 23.74 14.41 -2.44
N SER A 206 23.00 15.43 -1.99
CA SER A 206 22.79 16.63 -2.81
C SER A 206 24.02 17.56 -2.80
N PRO A 207 24.39 18.14 -3.96
CA PRO A 207 23.82 17.90 -5.29
C PRO A 207 24.32 16.57 -5.91
N LEU A 208 23.43 15.87 -6.62
CA LEU A 208 23.76 14.64 -7.34
C LEU A 208 24.32 14.92 -8.74
N PRO A 209 25.44 14.29 -9.15
CA PRO A 209 25.98 14.41 -10.51
C PRO A 209 24.95 13.97 -11.56
N PRO A 210 24.80 14.64 -12.74
CA PRO A 210 23.79 14.33 -13.77
C PRO A 210 23.73 12.86 -14.24
N GLU A 211 24.85 12.14 -14.11
CA GLU A 211 25.01 10.74 -14.45
C GLU A 211 24.25 9.80 -13.51
N VAL A 212 23.96 10.23 -12.28
CA VAL A 212 23.26 9.43 -11.26
C VAL A 212 21.75 9.48 -11.46
N LYS A 213 21.12 8.40 -11.91
CA LYS A 213 19.68 8.36 -12.19
C LYS A 213 18.86 7.98 -10.96
N LEU A 214 17.80 8.73 -10.69
CA LEU A 214 16.84 8.47 -9.61
C LEU A 214 15.56 7.84 -10.18
N ALA A 215 15.26 6.61 -9.74
CA ALA A 215 14.04 5.89 -10.09
C ALA A 215 13.09 5.83 -8.90
N ALA A 216 11.90 6.44 -9.01
CA ALA A 216 10.90 6.43 -7.95
C ALA A 216 9.92 5.27 -8.09
N ILE A 217 9.59 4.61 -6.98
CA ILE A 217 8.66 3.45 -6.95
C ILE A 217 7.22 3.84 -7.34
N GLY A 218 6.89 5.13 -7.35
CA GLY A 218 5.59 5.60 -7.81
C GLY A 218 5.38 7.11 -7.68
N PRO A 219 4.23 7.62 -8.16
CA PRO A 219 3.98 9.06 -8.30
C PRO A 219 4.04 9.84 -6.99
N ARG A 220 3.57 9.24 -5.89
CA ARG A 220 3.61 9.88 -4.57
C ARG A 220 5.05 10.12 -4.11
N THR A 221 5.89 9.11 -4.21
CA THR A 221 7.31 9.19 -3.84
C THR A 221 8.06 10.17 -4.73
N ALA A 222 7.75 10.19 -6.03
CA ALA A 222 8.33 11.16 -6.95
C ALA A 222 7.94 12.60 -6.58
N LYS A 223 6.67 12.84 -6.19
CA LYS A 223 6.21 14.13 -5.69
C LYS A 223 6.97 14.54 -4.42
N ASP A 224 7.02 13.68 -3.42
CA ASP A 224 7.71 13.95 -2.15
C ASP A 224 9.22 14.24 -2.40
N ALA A 225 9.87 13.54 -3.33
CA ALA A 225 11.27 13.77 -3.70
C ALA A 225 11.50 15.11 -4.41
N ARG A 226 10.60 15.50 -5.33
CA ARG A 226 10.69 16.79 -6.05
C ARG A 226 10.46 17.98 -5.12
N GLU A 227 9.58 17.84 -4.13
CA GLU A 227 9.38 18.87 -3.08
C GLU A 227 10.66 19.10 -2.26
N LEU A 228 11.56 18.11 -2.18
CA LEU A 228 12.88 18.21 -1.56
C LEU A 228 13.97 18.72 -2.51
N GLY A 229 13.64 19.05 -3.76
CA GLY A 229 14.61 19.51 -4.77
C GLY A 229 15.39 18.39 -5.47
N LEU A 230 15.00 17.12 -5.29
CA LEU A 230 15.58 16.03 -6.08
C LEU A 230 14.97 15.96 -7.47
N ARG A 231 15.81 15.74 -8.48
CA ARG A 231 15.34 15.32 -9.80
C ARG A 231 14.88 13.87 -9.76
N ILE A 232 13.77 13.55 -10.40
CA ILE A 232 13.33 12.17 -10.58
C ILE A 232 13.34 11.88 -12.07
N ASP A 233 14.27 11.02 -12.49
CA ASP A 233 14.52 10.70 -13.90
C ASP A 233 13.49 9.71 -14.45
N VAL A 234 12.97 8.81 -13.60
CA VAL A 234 11.92 7.86 -13.99
C VAL A 234 11.00 7.51 -12.82
N ILE A 235 9.73 7.25 -13.11
CA ILE A 235 8.74 6.75 -12.16
C ILE A 235 8.30 5.36 -12.64
N ALA A 236 8.38 4.36 -11.76
CA ALA A 236 7.92 3.01 -12.03
C ALA A 236 6.41 3.01 -12.35
N GLN A 237 6.00 2.20 -13.32
CA GLN A 237 4.59 2.05 -13.71
C GLN A 237 3.80 1.29 -12.65
N GLN A 238 4.44 0.29 -12.03
CA GLN A 238 3.88 -0.47 -10.92
C GLN A 238 4.74 -0.30 -9.69
N ARG A 239 4.15 -0.47 -8.50
CA ARG A 239 4.89 -0.42 -7.22
C ARG A 239 5.64 -1.73 -6.96
N THR A 240 6.47 -2.14 -7.90
CA THR A 240 7.27 -3.38 -7.85
C THR A 240 8.74 -3.09 -8.11
N VAL A 241 9.61 -3.97 -7.61
CA VAL A 241 11.06 -3.89 -7.85
C VAL A 241 11.37 -4.05 -9.34
N ALA A 242 10.68 -4.97 -10.01
CA ALA A 242 10.82 -5.16 -11.45
C ALA A 242 10.56 -3.86 -12.22
N SER A 243 9.45 -3.17 -11.94
CA SER A 243 9.08 -1.93 -12.63
C SER A 243 10.06 -0.77 -12.35
N LEU A 244 10.66 -0.72 -11.16
CA LEU A 244 11.76 0.22 -10.86
C LEU A 244 12.97 -0.01 -11.75
N LEU A 245 13.38 -1.27 -11.89
CA LEU A 245 14.54 -1.65 -12.69
C LEU A 245 14.26 -1.50 -14.19
N ASP A 246 13.03 -1.75 -14.65
CA ASP A 246 12.60 -1.49 -16.03
C ASP A 246 12.75 0.00 -16.36
N GLY A 247 12.38 0.88 -15.42
CA GLY A 247 12.57 2.32 -15.57
C GLY A 247 14.04 2.72 -15.71
N LEU A 248 14.95 2.06 -14.98
CA LEU A 248 16.39 2.30 -15.11
C LEU A 248 16.97 1.75 -16.42
N GLU A 249 16.57 0.55 -16.84
CA GLU A 249 16.96 -0.01 -18.14
C GLU A 249 16.56 0.91 -19.28
N TRP A 250 15.34 1.43 -19.18
CA TRP A 250 14.79 2.34 -20.15
C TRP A 250 15.60 3.65 -20.23
N LEU A 251 16.02 4.22 -19.10
CA LEU A 251 16.94 5.38 -19.08
C LEU A 251 18.30 5.04 -19.69
N ALA A 252 18.82 3.83 -19.45
CA ALA A 252 20.12 3.41 -19.97
C ALA A 252 20.13 3.23 -21.50
N LEU A 253 18.97 2.96 -22.11
CA LEU A 253 18.80 2.85 -23.56
C LEU A 253 18.68 4.21 -24.28
N GLY A 254 18.54 5.32 -23.55
CA GLY A 254 18.54 6.66 -24.14
C GLY A 254 17.27 7.06 -24.91
N GLY A 255 16.14 6.41 -24.67
CA GLY A 255 14.85 6.81 -25.27
C GLY A 255 14.19 8.02 -24.57
N ALA A 256 12.99 8.42 -25.02
CA ALA A 256 11.98 9.15 -24.20
C ALA A 256 10.89 8.19 -23.65
N MET A 257 10.55 8.24 -22.35
CA MET A 257 9.68 7.22 -21.73
C MET A 257 8.38 7.34 -22.50
N PRO A 258 7.71 6.25 -22.90
CA PRO A 258 6.32 6.40 -23.24
C PRO A 258 5.68 7.07 -22.02
N ALA A 259 5.22 8.31 -22.23
CA ALA A 259 4.37 8.96 -21.25
C ALA A 259 3.18 8.01 -21.13
N THR A 260 3.09 7.27 -20.03
CA THR A 260 1.80 6.75 -19.62
C THR A 260 0.98 8.01 -19.41
N ALA A 261 0.09 8.28 -20.37
CA ALA A 261 -1.12 9.00 -20.07
C ALA A 261 -1.57 8.45 -18.72
N ALA A 262 -1.72 9.32 -17.72
CA ALA A 262 -2.56 8.96 -16.60
C ALA A 262 -3.80 8.36 -17.25
N VAL A 263 -4.13 7.10 -16.95
CA VAL A 263 -5.39 6.51 -17.42
C VAL A 263 -6.43 7.57 -17.11
N ASP A 264 -7.01 8.17 -18.16
CA ASP A 264 -8.09 9.10 -17.95
C ASP A 264 -9.22 8.24 -17.43
N ILE A 265 -9.38 8.25 -16.11
CA ILE A 265 -10.40 7.46 -15.43
C ILE A 265 -11.77 7.83 -16.01
N SER A 266 -11.91 9.02 -16.60
CA SER A 266 -13.10 9.46 -17.32
C SER A 266 -13.36 8.64 -18.58
N GLU A 267 -12.35 8.33 -19.41
CA GLU A 267 -12.50 7.45 -20.59
C GLU A 267 -12.82 6.01 -20.17
N LEU A 268 -12.20 5.51 -19.10
CA LEU A 268 -12.50 4.16 -18.59
C LEU A 268 -13.94 4.08 -18.05
N MET A 269 -14.42 5.14 -17.38
CA MET A 269 -15.78 5.25 -16.88
C MET A 269 -16.82 5.45 -18.00
N GLU A 270 -16.46 6.07 -19.13
CA GLU A 270 -17.33 6.15 -20.31
C GLU A 270 -17.47 4.79 -21.01
N ILE A 271 -16.42 3.98 -21.04
CA ILE A 271 -16.49 2.59 -21.55
C ILE A 271 -17.36 1.73 -20.62
N GLU A 272 -17.20 1.84 -19.29
CA GLU A 272 -18.08 1.13 -18.33
C GLU A 272 -19.54 1.60 -18.41
N ARG A 273 -19.78 2.91 -18.65
CA ARG A 273 -21.13 3.46 -18.80
C ARG A 273 -21.80 3.01 -20.09
N SER A 274 -21.08 3.01 -21.22
CA SER A 274 -21.61 2.53 -22.51
C SER A 274 -21.88 1.02 -22.50
N HIS A 275 -21.09 0.23 -21.76
CA HIS A 275 -21.36 -1.19 -21.55
C HIS A 275 -22.58 -1.43 -20.63
N ALA A 276 -22.79 -0.59 -19.63
CA ALA A 276 -23.98 -0.63 -18.77
C ALA A 276 -25.27 -0.18 -19.50
N GLU A 277 -25.16 0.80 -20.40
CA GLU A 277 -26.28 1.27 -21.24
C GLU A 277 -26.64 0.26 -22.33
N SER A 278 -25.65 -0.44 -22.89
CA SER A 278 -25.90 -1.53 -23.87
C SER A 278 -26.53 -2.77 -23.22
N ALA A 279 -26.20 -3.05 -21.95
CA ALA A 279 -26.81 -4.14 -21.19
C ALA A 279 -28.25 -3.85 -20.73
N ASN A 280 -28.60 -2.57 -20.52
CA ASN A 280 -29.98 -2.16 -20.21
C ASN A 280 -30.89 -2.00 -21.44
N GLY A 281 -30.31 -1.81 -22.64
CA GLY A 281 -31.07 -1.70 -23.88
C GLY A 281 -31.60 -3.03 -24.44
N GLU A 282 -31.05 -4.18 -23.99
CA GLU A 282 -31.53 -5.50 -24.41
C GLU A 282 -32.73 -6.01 -23.60
N ASP A 283 -33.03 -5.43 -22.42
CA ASP A 283 -34.18 -5.80 -21.58
C ASP A 283 -35.46 -5.00 -21.91
N GLU A 284 -35.37 -3.83 -22.54
CA GLU A 284 -36.55 -3.04 -22.93
C GLU A 284 -37.18 -3.44 -24.27
N HIS A 285 -36.52 -4.28 -25.08
CA HIS A 285 -37.05 -4.74 -26.38
C HIS A 285 -37.75 -6.11 -26.33
N ARG A 286 -37.96 -6.67 -25.14
CA ARG A 286 -38.65 -7.96 -24.95
C ARG A 286 -40.04 -7.85 -24.29
N ALA A 287 -40.53 -6.63 -24.08
CA ALA A 287 -41.79 -6.37 -23.37
C ALA A 287 -42.92 -5.81 -24.27
N ASP A 288 -42.76 -5.82 -25.59
CA ASP A 288 -43.77 -5.28 -26.52
C ASP A 288 -43.96 -6.17 -27.76
N GLU A 289 -44.42 -7.40 -27.55
CA GLU A 289 -45.11 -8.17 -28.60
C GLU A 289 -46.31 -8.92 -27.97
N GLY A 290 -47.47 -8.26 -28.00
CA GLY A 290 -48.73 -8.84 -28.47
C GLY A 290 -49.55 -9.71 -27.52
N ASP A 291 -50.45 -9.07 -26.77
CA ASP A 291 -51.80 -9.59 -26.55
C ASP A 291 -52.69 -9.09 -27.70
N GLU A 292 -53.40 -9.98 -28.42
CA GLU A 292 -54.74 -9.75 -28.97
C GLU A 292 -55.31 -11.05 -29.60
N ASP A 293 -56.32 -11.60 -28.91
CA ASP A 293 -57.59 -12.19 -29.36
C ASP A 293 -57.66 -13.15 -30.56
N ASP A 294 -58.31 -14.32 -30.36
CA ASP A 294 -59.66 -14.54 -30.94
C ASP A 294 -60.41 -15.72 -30.29
N ASP A 295 -61.70 -15.49 -30.10
CA ASP A 295 -62.77 -16.36 -29.64
C ASP A 295 -63.18 -17.36 -30.73
N ALA A 296 -63.57 -18.60 -30.37
CA ALA A 296 -64.82 -19.25 -30.81
C ALA A 296 -64.88 -20.79 -30.65
N ARG A 297 -65.81 -21.19 -29.78
CA ARG A 297 -66.88 -22.21 -29.97
C ARG A 297 -66.54 -23.69 -30.14
N GLY A 298 -67.16 -24.51 -29.28
CA GLY A 298 -67.47 -25.91 -29.55
C GLY A 298 -68.05 -26.62 -28.34
N ASP A 299 -69.37 -26.57 -28.18
CA ASP A 299 -70.20 -27.28 -27.20
C ASP A 299 -70.36 -28.79 -27.55
N THR A 300 -70.96 -29.56 -26.64
CA THR A 300 -71.30 -31.02 -26.63
C THR A 300 -70.22 -31.93 -26.03
N ASP A 301 -70.48 -32.91 -25.14
CA ASP A 301 -71.74 -33.48 -24.67
C ASP A 301 -71.50 -34.26 -23.35
N ALA A 302 -72.59 -34.53 -22.64
CA ALA A 302 -72.67 -35.20 -21.35
C ALA A 302 -72.32 -36.71 -21.37
N GLN A 303 -71.84 -37.23 -20.23
CA GLN A 303 -72.25 -38.49 -19.55
C GLN A 303 -71.31 -38.73 -18.35
N ASP A 304 -71.75 -38.73 -17.08
CA ASP A 304 -72.61 -39.66 -16.33
C ASP A 304 -71.80 -40.72 -15.53
N ALA A 305 -72.26 -40.94 -14.28
CA ALA A 305 -71.91 -41.99 -13.30
C ALA A 305 -70.49 -42.02 -12.67
N ALA A 306 -70.23 -42.52 -11.46
CA ALA A 306 -70.93 -42.77 -10.19
C ALA A 306 -69.95 -43.61 -9.34
N LYS A 307 -69.89 -43.39 -8.02
CA LYS A 307 -69.39 -44.31 -6.95
C LYS A 307 -67.89 -44.66 -6.99
N GLU A 308 -67.19 -44.90 -5.88
CA GLU A 308 -67.50 -45.11 -4.46
C GLU A 308 -66.22 -44.80 -3.67
#